data_AF-A0A926XAG2-F1
#
_entry.id   AF-A0A926XAG2-F1
#
_cell.length_a   1.000
_cell.length_b   1.000
_cell.length_c   1.000
_cell.angle_alpha   90.00
_cell.angle_beta   90.00
_cell.angle_gamma   90.00
#
_symmetry.space_group_name_H-M   'P 1'
#
loop_
_entity.id
_entity.type
_entity.pdbx_description
1 polymer ?
#
loop_
_entity_poly.entity_id
_entity_poly.type
_entity_poly.pdbx_seq_one_letter_code
_entity_poly.pdbx_strand_id
1 'polypeptide(L)'
;MIDEANRLLKQGIEQYQTYVETKVLTSLQEAMQSWQQALSLCRGSEASIVEGAALGNLGAAYKALGDLPQAIAFYQQHLSIAQRIQDRRGEANALGNLGNAYYILGEDTQAIEYQQQRLAIVRELQDRPGEVQTLSNLGAAYHSLEEHIKAILCFHQSKAIAKELQDVRGEGQALKNLRLAYTALGDLQAARDYQQQYLTIIRELLAAAKADDFISGAKMLGINPSEDFAEADLSGVNLRSANLRNADLNHTNLSNADLTFADLSRANLSGANLSYACLCNANLRDAHLLHANLTQADLRTKMPRANLTSANLSGANLTSAYLPNANLTNASLTAANLSDADLSGANLSGANFKDAELKRADFKGANVEDALFEGVLGLSEAMKLDLKQRGAIFEED
;
A
#
# COMPACT_ATOMS: atom_id res chain seq x y z
N MET A 1 -22.40 -23.12 -34.64
CA MET A 1 -21.03 -23.54 -34.23
C MET A 1 -20.24 -22.35 -33.72
N ILE A 2 -20.11 -21.26 -34.48
CA ILE A 2 -19.40 -20.04 -34.04
C ILE A 2 -20.06 -19.38 -32.82
N ASP A 3 -21.40 -19.27 -32.80
CA ASP A 3 -22.12 -18.67 -31.66
C ASP A 3 -21.89 -19.44 -30.35
N GLU A 4 -21.82 -20.77 -30.45
CA GLU A 4 -21.56 -21.63 -29.29
C GLU A 4 -20.11 -21.52 -28.81
N ALA A 5 -19.14 -21.43 -29.73
CA ALA A 5 -17.76 -21.17 -29.38
C ALA A 5 -17.58 -19.79 -28.69
N ASN A 6 -18.27 -18.76 -29.17
CA ASN A 6 -18.30 -17.43 -28.53
C ASN A 6 -18.95 -17.47 -27.14
N ARG A 7 -20.05 -18.22 -26.98
CA ARG A 7 -20.71 -18.42 -25.68
C ARG A 7 -19.76 -19.06 -24.67
N LEU A 8 -19.07 -20.12 -25.08
CA LEU A 8 -18.08 -20.82 -24.25
C LEU A 8 -16.86 -19.94 -23.94
N LEU A 9 -16.40 -19.12 -24.89
CA LEU A 9 -15.32 -18.17 -24.65
C LEU A 9 -15.67 -17.19 -23.53
N LYS A 10 -16.88 -16.60 -23.60
CA LYS A 10 -17.38 -15.67 -22.59
C LYS A 10 -17.60 -16.35 -21.24
N GLN A 11 -18.20 -17.54 -21.23
CA GLN A 11 -18.38 -18.33 -20.01
C GLN A 11 -17.05 -18.59 -19.30
N GLY A 12 -16.01 -18.98 -20.04
CA GLY A 12 -14.69 -19.19 -19.45
C GLY A 12 -14.08 -17.91 -18.88
N ILE A 13 -14.34 -16.74 -19.48
CA ILE A 13 -13.89 -15.43 -18.94
C ILE A 13 -14.56 -15.14 -17.59
N GLU A 14 -15.86 -15.36 -17.47
CA GLU A 14 -16.62 -15.15 -16.22
C GLU A 14 -16.14 -16.11 -15.11
N GLN A 15 -15.88 -17.37 -15.45
CA GLN A 15 -15.31 -18.36 -14.53
C GLN A 15 -13.89 -18.00 -14.08
N TYR A 16 -13.05 -17.51 -15.01
CA TYR A 16 -11.70 -17.04 -14.68
C TYR A 16 -11.72 -15.79 -13.79
N GLN A 17 -12.65 -14.86 -14.02
CA GLN A 17 -12.85 -13.70 -13.13
C GLN A 17 -13.20 -14.15 -11.71
N THR A 18 -14.10 -15.14 -11.60
CA THR A 18 -14.45 -15.76 -10.30
C THR A 18 -13.21 -16.35 -9.62
N TYR A 19 -12.33 -17.03 -10.36
CA TYR A 19 -11.05 -17.51 -9.84
C TYR A 19 -10.14 -16.36 -9.38
N VAL A 20 -10.03 -15.27 -10.16
CA VAL A 20 -9.18 -14.13 -9.79
C VAL A 20 -9.62 -13.51 -8.47
N GLU A 21 -10.92 -13.43 -8.22
CA GLU A 21 -11.53 -12.89 -7.00
C GLU A 21 -11.42 -13.84 -5.80
N THR A 22 -11.75 -15.11 -5.99
CA THR A 22 -11.92 -16.08 -4.88
C THR A 22 -10.69 -16.95 -4.62
N LYS A 23 -9.78 -17.05 -5.59
CA LYS A 23 -8.66 -18.00 -5.64
C LYS A 23 -9.08 -19.48 -5.55
N VAL A 24 -10.34 -19.80 -5.87
CA VAL A 24 -10.84 -21.18 -5.88
C VAL A 24 -10.46 -21.89 -7.19
N LEU A 25 -9.65 -22.95 -7.08
CA LEU A 25 -9.10 -23.67 -8.24
C LEU A 25 -10.15 -24.34 -9.13
N THR A 26 -11.33 -24.69 -8.59
CA THR A 26 -12.40 -25.30 -9.41
C THR A 26 -12.92 -24.33 -10.47
N SER A 27 -13.04 -23.04 -10.16
CA SER A 27 -13.45 -22.02 -11.13
C SER A 27 -12.41 -21.85 -12.26
N LEU A 28 -11.12 -22.01 -11.95
CA LEU A 28 -10.07 -22.00 -12.97
C LEU A 28 -10.16 -23.23 -13.89
N GLN A 29 -10.42 -24.42 -13.33
CA GLN A 29 -10.59 -25.65 -14.10
C GLN A 29 -11.82 -25.57 -15.02
N GLU A 30 -12.92 -25.00 -14.54
CA GLU A 30 -14.12 -24.75 -15.34
C GLU A 30 -13.83 -23.80 -16.50
N ALA A 31 -13.11 -22.69 -16.25
CA ALA A 31 -12.71 -21.76 -17.29
C ALA A 31 -11.89 -22.44 -18.39
N MET A 32 -10.91 -23.26 -17.99
CA MET A 32 -10.09 -24.03 -18.92
C MET A 32 -10.93 -25.01 -19.75
N GLN A 33 -11.91 -25.69 -19.15
CA GLN A 33 -12.81 -26.59 -19.87
C GLN A 33 -13.64 -25.84 -20.91
N SER A 34 -14.22 -24.68 -20.56
CA SER A 34 -14.97 -23.86 -21.50
C SER A 34 -14.12 -23.39 -22.68
N TRP A 35 -12.88 -22.95 -22.44
CA TRP A 35 -11.97 -22.54 -23.52
C TRP A 35 -11.46 -23.72 -24.37
N GLN A 36 -11.23 -24.90 -23.78
CA GLN A 36 -10.91 -26.11 -24.55
C GLN A 36 -12.07 -26.54 -25.45
N GLN A 37 -13.32 -26.46 -24.95
CA GLN A 37 -14.50 -26.74 -25.74
C GLN A 37 -14.66 -25.72 -26.88
N ALA A 38 -14.51 -24.43 -26.60
CA ALA A 38 -14.51 -23.38 -27.63
C ALA A 38 -13.47 -23.64 -28.71
N LEU A 39 -12.24 -23.98 -28.32
CA LEU A 39 -11.14 -24.33 -29.22
C LEU A 39 -11.49 -25.55 -30.10
N SER A 40 -12.12 -26.57 -29.53
CA SER A 40 -12.52 -27.78 -30.27
C SER A 40 -13.59 -27.49 -31.34
N LEU A 41 -14.49 -26.53 -31.09
CA LEU A 41 -15.52 -26.10 -32.05
C LEU A 41 -14.96 -25.24 -33.18
N CYS A 42 -13.82 -24.59 -32.96
CA CYS A 42 -13.16 -23.72 -33.93
C CYS A 42 -12.14 -24.46 -34.82
N ARG A 43 -11.62 -25.62 -34.40
CA ARG A 43 -10.63 -26.41 -35.15
C ARG A 43 -11.16 -26.78 -36.55
N GLY A 44 -10.49 -26.25 -37.58
CA GLY A 44 -10.82 -26.52 -38.99
C GLY A 44 -11.86 -25.58 -39.61
N SER A 45 -12.17 -24.44 -38.97
CA SER A 45 -13.11 -23.43 -39.48
C SER A 45 -12.44 -22.08 -39.78
N GLU A 46 -13.15 -21.17 -40.45
CA GLU A 46 -12.75 -19.76 -40.63
C GLU A 46 -12.82 -18.93 -39.32
N ALA A 47 -13.26 -19.51 -38.18
CA ALA A 47 -13.41 -18.82 -36.89
C ALA A 47 -12.09 -18.59 -36.14
N SER A 48 -11.06 -18.10 -36.86
CA SER A 48 -9.68 -18.00 -36.38
C SER A 48 -9.50 -16.98 -35.24
N ILE A 49 -10.37 -15.96 -35.10
CA ILE A 49 -10.30 -14.99 -33.99
C ILE A 49 -10.67 -15.67 -32.65
N VAL A 50 -11.75 -16.47 -32.64
CA VAL A 50 -12.21 -17.19 -31.43
C VAL A 50 -11.19 -18.26 -31.03
N GLU A 51 -10.60 -18.93 -32.02
CA GLU A 51 -9.49 -19.87 -31.82
C GLU A 51 -8.31 -19.21 -31.11
N GLY A 52 -7.83 -18.07 -31.62
CA GLY A 52 -6.76 -17.28 -31.03
C GLY A 52 -7.08 -16.84 -29.59
N ALA A 53 -8.28 -16.30 -29.35
CA ALA A 53 -8.72 -15.86 -28.03
C ALA A 53 -8.78 -17.01 -27.02
N ALA A 54 -9.29 -18.18 -27.42
CA ALA A 54 -9.34 -19.37 -26.57
C ALA A 54 -7.92 -19.85 -26.19
N LEU A 55 -6.98 -19.87 -27.15
CA LEU A 55 -5.59 -20.21 -26.89
C LEU A 55 -4.93 -19.19 -25.95
N GLY A 56 -5.12 -17.89 -26.18
CA GLY A 56 -4.63 -16.83 -25.31
C GLY A 56 -5.14 -16.98 -23.87
N ASN A 57 -6.43 -17.30 -23.71
CA ASN A 57 -7.02 -17.50 -22.40
C ASN A 57 -6.52 -18.79 -21.71
N LEU A 58 -6.35 -19.89 -22.45
CA LEU A 58 -5.72 -21.10 -21.93
C LEU A 58 -4.28 -20.84 -21.46
N GLY A 59 -3.52 -20.04 -22.22
CA GLY A 59 -2.19 -19.60 -21.79
C GLY A 59 -2.22 -18.82 -20.47
N ALA A 60 -3.20 -17.92 -20.30
CA ALA A 60 -3.39 -17.20 -19.04
C ALA A 60 -3.74 -18.13 -17.86
N ALA A 61 -4.54 -19.18 -18.11
CA ALA A 61 -4.82 -20.18 -17.08
C ALA A 61 -3.57 -20.97 -16.67
N TYR A 62 -2.78 -21.45 -17.62
CA TYR A 62 -1.53 -22.17 -17.29
C TYR A 62 -0.51 -21.28 -16.58
N LYS A 63 -0.40 -20.01 -16.98
CA LYS A 63 0.39 -19.02 -16.24
C LYS A 63 -0.10 -18.89 -14.79
N ALA A 64 -1.41 -18.84 -14.57
CA ALA A 64 -1.99 -18.77 -13.23
C ALA A 64 -1.76 -20.04 -12.39
N LEU A 65 -1.56 -21.19 -13.03
CA LEU A 65 -1.15 -22.45 -12.40
C LEU A 65 0.38 -22.54 -12.16
N GLY A 66 1.16 -21.58 -12.65
CA GLY A 66 2.62 -21.60 -12.59
C GLY A 66 3.30 -22.43 -13.69
N ASP A 67 2.53 -23.03 -14.61
CA ASP A 67 3.06 -23.78 -15.75
C ASP A 67 3.36 -22.82 -16.91
N LEU A 68 4.47 -22.09 -16.77
CA LEU A 68 4.94 -21.12 -17.76
C LEU A 68 5.27 -21.76 -19.12
N PRO A 69 5.87 -22.97 -19.20
CA PRO A 69 6.10 -23.63 -20.49
C PRO A 69 4.81 -23.90 -21.28
N GLN A 70 3.76 -24.42 -20.63
CA GLN A 70 2.45 -24.59 -21.29
C GLN A 70 1.86 -23.23 -21.70
N ALA A 71 1.94 -22.22 -20.83
CA ALA A 71 1.44 -20.89 -21.13
C ALA A 71 2.08 -20.32 -22.41
N ILE A 72 3.41 -20.42 -22.52
CA ILE A 72 4.17 -19.97 -23.70
C ILE A 72 3.74 -20.73 -24.95
N ALA A 73 3.57 -22.05 -24.88
CA ALA A 73 3.13 -22.85 -26.02
C ALA A 73 1.73 -22.40 -26.54
N PHE A 74 0.81 -22.07 -25.64
CA PHE A 74 -0.50 -21.54 -26.00
C PHE A 74 -0.42 -20.11 -26.57
N TYR A 75 0.39 -19.23 -25.97
CA TYR A 75 0.59 -17.88 -26.47
C TYR A 75 1.27 -17.84 -27.84
N GLN A 76 2.21 -18.74 -28.13
CA GLN A 76 2.83 -18.88 -29.45
C GLN A 76 1.82 -19.32 -30.52
N GLN A 77 0.93 -20.25 -30.19
CA GLN A 77 -0.16 -20.65 -31.10
C GLN A 77 -1.11 -19.47 -31.36
N HIS A 78 -1.49 -18.72 -30.31
CA HIS A 78 -2.28 -17.50 -30.45
C HIS A 78 -1.60 -16.47 -31.37
N LEU A 79 -0.31 -16.22 -31.17
CA LEU A 79 0.49 -15.31 -32.00
C LEU A 79 0.47 -15.73 -33.48
N SER A 80 0.72 -17.01 -33.74
CA SER A 80 0.74 -17.55 -35.11
C SER A 80 -0.60 -17.37 -35.82
N ILE A 81 -1.71 -17.61 -35.11
CA ILE A 81 -3.05 -17.41 -35.67
C ILE A 81 -3.30 -15.92 -35.93
N ALA A 82 -3.02 -15.06 -34.96
CA ALA A 82 -3.25 -13.62 -35.08
C ALA A 82 -2.51 -13.02 -36.28
N GLN A 83 -1.23 -13.41 -36.48
CA GLN A 83 -0.45 -13.00 -37.65
C GLN A 83 -1.03 -13.53 -38.96
N ARG A 84 -1.44 -14.81 -39.00
CA ARG A 84 -2.03 -15.45 -40.19
C ARG A 84 -3.31 -14.75 -40.65
N ILE A 85 -4.13 -14.29 -39.72
CA ILE A 85 -5.40 -13.60 -40.02
C ILE A 85 -5.27 -12.08 -40.01
N GLN A 86 -4.07 -11.55 -39.81
CA GLN A 86 -3.78 -10.12 -39.73
C GLN A 86 -4.55 -9.39 -38.61
N ASP A 87 -4.86 -10.08 -37.52
CA ASP A 87 -5.43 -9.48 -36.32
C ASP A 87 -4.32 -8.80 -35.50
N ARG A 88 -4.06 -7.53 -35.79
CA ARG A 88 -3.04 -6.72 -35.10
C ARG A 88 -3.30 -6.60 -33.59
N ARG A 89 -4.57 -6.56 -33.15
CA ARG A 89 -4.90 -6.48 -31.72
C ARG A 89 -4.60 -7.82 -31.03
N GLY A 90 -5.02 -8.93 -31.64
CA GLY A 90 -4.67 -10.28 -31.17
C GLY A 90 -3.17 -10.51 -31.11
N GLU A 91 -2.44 -10.03 -32.12
CA GLU A 91 -0.97 -10.12 -32.19
C GLU A 91 -0.31 -9.37 -31.04
N ALA A 92 -0.69 -8.10 -30.82
CA ALA A 92 -0.17 -7.31 -29.69
C ALA A 92 -0.46 -7.97 -28.33
N ASN A 93 -1.64 -8.57 -28.16
CA ASN A 93 -2.01 -9.30 -26.95
C ASN A 93 -1.17 -10.55 -26.74
N ALA A 94 -0.94 -11.35 -27.80
CA ALA A 94 -0.11 -12.54 -27.74
C ALA A 94 1.35 -12.21 -27.41
N LEU A 95 1.92 -11.19 -28.06
CA LEU A 95 3.27 -10.70 -27.80
C LEU A 95 3.42 -10.18 -26.36
N GLY A 96 2.45 -9.42 -25.86
CA GLY A 96 2.48 -8.94 -24.48
C GLY A 96 2.45 -10.06 -23.45
N ASN A 97 1.67 -11.10 -23.72
CA ASN A 97 1.59 -12.30 -22.89
C ASN A 97 2.88 -13.11 -22.91
N LEU A 98 3.51 -13.28 -24.09
CA LEU A 98 4.83 -13.92 -24.22
C LEU A 98 5.89 -13.13 -23.47
N GLY A 99 5.96 -11.81 -23.68
CA GLY A 99 6.92 -10.95 -23.00
C GLY A 99 6.81 -11.06 -21.48
N ASN A 100 5.59 -11.08 -20.95
CA ASN A 100 5.36 -11.28 -19.51
C ASN A 100 5.76 -12.68 -19.04
N ALA A 101 5.51 -13.73 -19.83
CA ALA A 101 5.86 -15.10 -19.45
C ALA A 101 7.38 -15.31 -19.39
N TYR A 102 8.11 -14.80 -20.38
CA TYR A 102 9.58 -14.85 -20.39
C TYR A 102 10.21 -14.01 -19.28
N TYR A 103 9.65 -12.84 -18.97
CA TYR A 103 10.11 -12.05 -17.83
C TYR A 103 9.99 -12.82 -16.50
N ILE A 104 8.89 -13.55 -16.29
CA ILE A 104 8.70 -14.36 -15.07
C ILE A 104 9.69 -15.54 -15.03
N LEU A 105 10.09 -16.08 -16.18
CA LEU A 105 11.12 -17.12 -16.27
C LEU A 105 12.55 -16.59 -16.02
N GLY A 106 12.74 -15.26 -15.94
CA GLY A 106 14.06 -14.64 -15.89
C GLY A 106 14.76 -14.58 -17.26
N GLU A 107 14.03 -14.86 -18.34
CA GLU A 107 14.53 -14.77 -19.72
C GLU A 107 14.27 -13.36 -20.27
N ASP A 108 14.92 -12.38 -19.66
CA ASP A 108 14.63 -10.95 -19.89
C ASP A 108 14.91 -10.49 -21.33
N THR A 109 15.91 -11.08 -22.01
CA THR A 109 16.21 -10.76 -23.42
C THR A 109 15.03 -11.09 -24.34
N GLN A 110 14.43 -12.29 -24.19
CA GLN A 110 13.24 -12.66 -24.95
C GLN A 110 12.03 -11.80 -24.55
N ALA A 111 11.91 -11.46 -23.26
CA ALA A 111 10.86 -10.56 -22.79
C ALA A 111 10.93 -9.19 -23.52
N ILE A 112 12.14 -8.62 -23.63
CA ILE A 112 12.40 -7.37 -24.34
C ILE A 112 12.02 -7.49 -25.82
N GLU A 113 12.43 -8.54 -26.52
CA GLU A 113 12.13 -8.75 -27.93
C GLU A 113 10.62 -8.75 -28.20
N TYR A 114 9.85 -9.50 -27.40
CA TYR A 114 8.39 -9.56 -27.53
C TYR A 114 7.71 -8.24 -27.17
N GLN A 115 8.17 -7.55 -26.10
CA GLN A 115 7.61 -6.24 -25.73
C GLN A 115 7.93 -5.14 -26.75
N GLN A 116 9.11 -5.18 -27.40
CA GLN A 116 9.44 -4.24 -28.49
C GLN A 116 8.54 -4.45 -29.71
N GLN A 117 8.28 -5.70 -30.09
CA GLN A 117 7.32 -6.00 -31.16
C GLN A 117 5.92 -5.50 -30.79
N ARG A 118 5.45 -5.78 -29.57
CA ARG A 118 4.17 -5.24 -29.08
C ARG A 118 4.14 -3.72 -29.13
N LEU A 119 5.22 -3.04 -28.73
CA LEU A 119 5.30 -1.57 -28.68
C LEU A 119 5.09 -0.96 -30.07
N ALA A 120 5.66 -1.57 -31.11
CA ALA A 120 5.44 -1.13 -32.48
C ALA A 120 3.95 -1.21 -32.88
N ILE A 121 3.27 -2.30 -32.50
CA ILE A 121 1.86 -2.52 -32.84
C ILE A 121 0.95 -1.57 -32.07
N VAL A 122 1.11 -1.42 -30.75
CA VAL A 122 0.24 -0.53 -29.95
C VAL A 122 0.39 0.93 -30.40
N ARG A 123 1.57 1.34 -30.87
CA ARG A 123 1.78 2.65 -31.50
C ARG A 123 1.09 2.79 -32.86
N GLU A 124 1.19 1.77 -33.71
CA GLU A 124 0.47 1.70 -34.99
C GLU A 124 -1.05 1.84 -34.78
N LEU A 125 -1.57 1.15 -33.78
CA LEU A 125 -3.00 1.17 -33.42
C LEU A 125 -3.42 2.41 -32.63
N GLN A 126 -2.49 3.29 -32.26
CA GLN A 126 -2.70 4.44 -31.37
C GLN A 126 -3.33 4.04 -30.01
N ASP A 127 -3.03 2.83 -29.53
CA ASP A 127 -3.46 2.32 -28.23
C ASP A 127 -2.57 2.87 -27.12
N ARG A 128 -2.89 4.09 -26.66
CA ARG A 128 -2.13 4.79 -25.62
C ARG A 128 -2.09 4.02 -24.29
N PRO A 129 -3.19 3.44 -23.78
CA PRO A 129 -3.12 2.56 -22.59
C PRO A 129 -2.22 1.33 -22.80
N GLY A 130 -2.30 0.69 -23.97
CA GLY A 130 -1.41 -0.42 -24.34
C GLY A 130 0.07 -0.01 -24.40
N GLU A 131 0.36 1.22 -24.84
CA GLU A 131 1.71 1.79 -24.86
C GLU A 131 2.28 1.97 -23.44
N VAL A 132 1.50 2.53 -22.49
CA VAL A 132 1.89 2.66 -21.07
C VAL A 132 2.28 1.30 -20.50
N GLN A 133 1.42 0.29 -20.68
CA GLN A 133 1.66 -1.05 -20.15
C GLN A 133 2.91 -1.69 -20.78
N THR A 134 3.09 -1.53 -22.09
CA THR A 134 4.23 -2.11 -22.81
C THR A 134 5.55 -1.46 -22.38
N LEU A 135 5.58 -0.12 -22.26
CA LEU A 135 6.75 0.61 -21.79
C LEU A 135 7.10 0.27 -20.34
N SER A 136 6.09 0.10 -19.47
CA SER A 136 6.31 -0.35 -18.10
C SER A 136 6.95 -1.74 -18.04
N ASN A 137 6.46 -2.69 -18.83
CA ASN A 137 7.02 -4.05 -18.87
C ASN A 137 8.43 -4.09 -19.48
N LEU A 138 8.64 -3.32 -20.55
CA LEU A 138 9.94 -3.20 -21.20
C LEU A 138 10.98 -2.58 -20.24
N GLY A 139 10.58 -1.55 -19.49
CA GLY A 139 11.44 -0.94 -18.49
C GLY A 139 11.80 -1.90 -17.35
N ALA A 140 10.86 -2.73 -16.90
CA ALA A 140 11.11 -3.75 -15.88
C ALA A 140 12.12 -4.80 -16.36
N ALA A 141 11.98 -5.29 -17.61
CA ALA A 141 12.93 -6.24 -18.20
C ALA A 141 14.32 -5.63 -18.38
N TYR A 142 14.43 -4.37 -18.84
CA TYR A 142 15.73 -3.68 -18.88
C TYR A 142 16.35 -3.48 -17.49
N HIS A 143 15.53 -3.19 -16.47
CA HIS A 143 16.03 -3.03 -15.11
C HIS A 143 16.60 -4.35 -14.56
N SER A 144 15.95 -5.47 -14.85
CA SER A 144 16.41 -6.82 -14.48
C SER A 144 17.75 -7.20 -15.13
N LEU A 145 18.00 -6.75 -16.37
CA LEU A 145 19.30 -6.89 -17.05
C LEU A 145 20.36 -5.86 -16.64
N GLU A 146 20.13 -5.10 -15.57
CA GLU A 146 21.01 -3.99 -15.13
C GLU A 146 21.17 -2.86 -16.17
N GLU A 147 20.33 -2.82 -17.20
CA GLU A 147 20.29 -1.77 -18.22
C GLU A 147 19.48 -0.56 -17.74
N HIS A 148 19.85 -0.01 -16.57
CA HIS A 148 19.05 0.99 -15.84
C HIS A 148 18.73 2.24 -16.64
N ILE A 149 19.63 2.70 -17.53
CA ILE A 149 19.37 3.86 -18.39
C ILE A 149 18.22 3.60 -19.37
N LYS A 150 18.16 2.41 -19.98
CA LYS A 150 17.05 2.05 -20.87
C LYS A 150 15.75 1.89 -20.09
N ALA A 151 15.82 1.30 -18.89
CA ALA A 151 14.68 1.21 -17.99
C ALA A 151 14.10 2.59 -17.65
N ILE A 152 14.95 3.54 -17.26
CA ILE A 152 14.58 4.92 -16.97
C ILE A 152 13.90 5.59 -18.17
N LEU A 153 14.43 5.42 -19.38
CA LEU A 153 13.82 5.97 -20.60
C LEU A 153 12.40 5.41 -20.82
N CYS A 154 12.22 4.10 -20.64
CA CYS A 154 10.91 3.45 -20.76
C CYS A 154 9.93 3.96 -19.70
N PHE A 155 10.34 4.05 -18.44
CA PHE A 155 9.46 4.52 -17.36
C PHE A 155 9.11 6.00 -17.50
N HIS A 156 10.02 6.84 -17.98
CA HIS A 156 9.72 8.25 -18.29
C HIS A 156 8.66 8.40 -19.38
N GLN A 157 8.79 7.64 -20.47
CA GLN A 157 7.77 7.63 -21.52
C GLN A 157 6.43 7.13 -20.97
N SER A 158 6.44 6.03 -20.22
CA SER A 158 5.23 5.48 -19.58
C SER A 158 4.56 6.51 -18.67
N LYS A 159 5.33 7.25 -17.85
CA LYS A 159 4.82 8.30 -16.97
C LYS A 159 4.18 9.43 -17.75
N ALA A 160 4.84 9.91 -18.80
CA ALA A 160 4.34 11.03 -19.61
C ALA A 160 2.99 10.69 -20.27
N ILE A 161 2.86 9.49 -20.80
CA ILE A 161 1.61 9.01 -21.42
C ILE A 161 0.54 8.81 -20.36
N ALA A 162 0.86 8.17 -19.23
CA ALA A 162 -0.11 7.96 -18.15
C ALA A 162 -0.68 9.30 -17.64
N LYS A 163 0.17 10.32 -17.51
CA LYS A 163 -0.25 11.69 -17.15
C LYS A 163 -1.16 12.33 -18.20
N GLU A 164 -0.88 12.16 -19.49
CA GLU A 164 -1.76 12.61 -20.58
C GLU A 164 -3.16 11.98 -20.50
N LEU A 165 -3.21 10.69 -20.16
CA LEU A 165 -4.45 9.93 -20.02
C LEU A 165 -5.18 10.17 -18.69
N GLN A 166 -4.60 10.97 -17.78
CA GLN A 166 -5.06 11.09 -16.40
C GLN A 166 -5.13 9.72 -15.69
N ASP A 167 -4.29 8.77 -16.11
CA ASP A 167 -4.14 7.45 -15.49
C ASP A 167 -3.19 7.57 -14.29
N VAL A 168 -3.77 7.92 -13.15
CA VAL A 168 -3.04 8.11 -11.90
C VAL A 168 -2.35 6.82 -11.44
N ARG A 169 -2.94 5.65 -11.75
CA ARG A 169 -2.35 4.35 -11.42
C ARG A 169 -1.09 4.10 -12.26
N GLY A 170 -1.18 4.32 -13.57
CA GLY A 170 -0.04 4.21 -14.47
C GLY A 170 1.07 5.19 -14.13
N GLU A 171 0.73 6.43 -13.75
CA GLU A 171 1.70 7.45 -13.32
C GLU A 171 2.40 7.03 -12.03
N GLY A 172 1.64 6.55 -11.03
CA GLY A 172 2.20 6.05 -9.77
C GLY A 172 3.14 4.87 -9.95
N GLN A 173 2.78 3.89 -10.79
CA GLN A 173 3.64 2.75 -11.10
C GLN A 173 4.93 3.19 -11.78
N ALA A 174 4.86 4.12 -12.74
CA ALA A 174 6.03 4.63 -13.42
C ALA A 174 6.98 5.37 -12.47
N LEU A 175 6.45 6.15 -11.52
CA LEU A 175 7.24 6.82 -10.48
C LEU A 175 7.94 5.84 -9.53
N LYS A 176 7.24 4.78 -9.07
CA LYS A 176 7.87 3.70 -8.28
C LYS A 176 9.03 3.05 -9.03
N ASN A 177 8.81 2.74 -10.31
CA ASN A 177 9.81 2.11 -11.15
C ASN A 177 11.01 3.03 -11.43
N LEU A 178 10.77 4.33 -11.65
CA LEU A 178 11.84 5.33 -11.78
C LEU A 178 12.67 5.40 -10.48
N ARG A 179 12.04 5.47 -9.31
CA ARG A 179 12.74 5.46 -8.02
C ARG A 179 13.67 4.25 -7.89
N LEU A 180 13.17 3.04 -8.21
CA LEU A 180 13.97 1.81 -8.16
C LEU A 180 15.16 1.87 -9.13
N ALA A 181 14.93 2.31 -10.37
CA ALA A 181 15.98 2.38 -11.38
C ALA A 181 17.06 3.42 -11.04
N TYR A 182 16.69 4.60 -10.53
CA TYR A 182 17.66 5.61 -10.09
C TYR A 182 18.41 5.19 -8.82
N THR A 183 17.75 4.45 -7.92
CA THR A 183 18.42 3.86 -6.75
C THR A 183 19.51 2.88 -7.19
N ALA A 184 19.21 2.00 -8.14
CA ALA A 184 20.17 1.04 -8.68
C ALA A 184 21.32 1.73 -9.46
N LEU A 185 21.05 2.87 -10.09
CA LEU A 185 22.07 3.71 -10.73
C LEU A 185 22.96 4.48 -9.72
N GLY A 186 22.59 4.52 -8.44
CA GLY A 186 23.28 5.27 -7.40
C GLY A 186 22.90 6.75 -7.31
N ASP A 187 21.94 7.22 -8.11
CA ASP A 187 21.41 8.59 -8.04
C ASP A 187 20.29 8.67 -7.00
N LEU A 188 20.72 8.75 -5.74
CA LEU A 188 19.81 8.81 -4.59
C LEU A 188 18.98 10.10 -4.55
N GLN A 189 19.45 11.17 -5.19
CA GLN A 189 18.70 12.42 -5.23
C GLN A 189 17.50 12.28 -6.17
N ALA A 190 17.71 11.81 -7.40
CA ALA A 190 16.63 11.55 -8.33
C ALA A 190 15.63 10.53 -7.76
N ALA A 191 16.11 9.47 -7.10
CA ALA A 191 15.24 8.50 -6.45
C ALA A 191 14.32 9.14 -5.39
N ARG A 192 14.86 10.03 -4.54
CA ARG A 192 14.05 10.80 -3.58
C ARG A 192 13.05 11.72 -4.26
N ASP A 193 13.44 12.38 -5.36
CA ASP A 193 12.55 13.27 -6.09
C ASP A 193 11.35 12.51 -6.70
N TYR A 194 11.54 11.27 -7.18
CA TYR A 194 10.43 10.43 -7.66
C TYR A 194 9.60 9.85 -6.53
N GLN A 195 10.21 9.53 -5.38
CA GLN A 195 9.46 9.16 -4.19
C GLN A 195 8.53 10.32 -3.78
N GLN A 196 9.03 11.56 -3.74
CA GLN A 196 8.22 12.73 -3.39
C GLN A 196 7.10 13.00 -4.39
N GLN A 197 7.35 12.83 -5.70
CA GLN A 197 6.28 12.89 -6.71
C GLN A 197 5.21 11.81 -6.47
N TYR A 198 5.61 10.58 -6.15
CA TYR A 198 4.69 9.48 -5.85
C TYR A 198 3.83 9.78 -4.61
N LEU A 199 4.47 10.29 -3.55
CA LEU A 199 3.80 10.71 -2.32
C LEU A 199 2.86 11.90 -2.53
N THR A 200 3.17 12.81 -3.46
CA THR A 200 2.30 13.93 -3.84
C THR A 200 1.02 13.43 -4.48
N ILE A 201 1.14 12.48 -5.43
CA ILE A 201 -0.01 11.83 -6.07
C ILE A 201 -0.89 11.13 -5.02
N ILE A 202 -0.27 10.39 -4.09
CA ILE A 202 -0.97 9.80 -2.96
C ILE A 202 -1.76 10.88 -2.20
N ARG A 203 -1.12 11.97 -1.79
CA ARG A 203 -1.77 13.03 -1.01
C ARG A 203 -2.97 13.63 -1.74
N GLU A 204 -2.83 13.96 -3.02
CA GLU A 204 -3.91 14.55 -3.82
C GLU A 204 -5.13 13.62 -3.91
N LEU A 205 -4.88 12.32 -4.09
CA LEU A 205 -5.94 11.31 -4.11
C LEU A 205 -6.60 11.13 -2.75
N LEU A 206 -5.80 11.12 -1.68
CA LEU A 206 -6.31 11.02 -0.32
C LEU A 206 -7.14 12.24 0.08
N ALA A 207 -6.79 13.44 -0.42
CA ALA A 207 -7.58 14.64 -0.23
C ALA A 207 -8.92 14.60 -1.00
N ALA A 208 -8.96 13.90 -2.14
CA ALA A 208 -10.16 13.78 -2.98
C ALA A 208 -11.10 12.63 -2.55
N ALA A 209 -10.56 11.56 -1.95
CA ALA A 209 -11.34 10.42 -1.49
C ALA A 209 -12.20 10.80 -0.27
N LYS A 210 -13.48 10.43 -0.28
CA LYS A 210 -14.31 10.49 0.93
C LYS A 210 -13.81 9.44 1.92
N ALA A 211 -13.85 9.75 3.22
CA ALA A 211 -13.22 9.00 4.31
C ALA A 211 -13.37 7.45 4.27
N ASP A 212 -14.52 6.93 3.83
CA ASP A 212 -14.78 5.48 3.77
C ASP A 212 -14.20 4.79 2.51
N ASP A 213 -13.78 5.56 1.51
CA ASP A 213 -13.25 5.11 0.21
C ASP A 213 -11.72 5.00 0.20
N PHE A 214 -11.05 5.30 1.33
CA PHE A 214 -9.59 5.28 1.46
C PHE A 214 -8.97 3.94 1.02
N ILE A 215 -9.52 2.82 1.51
CA ILE A 215 -8.98 1.48 1.22
C ILE A 215 -9.24 1.08 -0.21
N SER A 216 -10.42 1.43 -0.74
CA SER A 216 -10.79 1.14 -2.12
C SER A 216 -9.95 1.96 -3.09
N GLY A 217 -9.76 3.26 -2.83
CA GLY A 217 -8.89 4.15 -3.58
C GLY A 217 -7.42 3.71 -3.54
N ALA A 218 -6.88 3.43 -2.36
CA ALA A 218 -5.51 2.92 -2.19
C ALA A 218 -5.31 1.60 -2.96
N LYS A 219 -6.24 0.64 -2.82
CA LYS A 219 -6.19 -0.62 -3.56
C LYS A 219 -6.33 -0.45 -5.07
N MET A 220 -7.21 0.42 -5.54
CA MET A 220 -7.37 0.70 -6.98
C MET A 220 -6.06 1.19 -7.61
N LEU A 221 -5.25 1.90 -6.85
CA LEU A 221 -4.00 2.50 -7.28
C LEU A 221 -2.77 1.61 -7.00
N GLY A 222 -2.96 0.45 -6.36
CA GLY A 222 -1.84 -0.39 -5.92
C GLY A 222 -0.96 0.29 -4.87
N ILE A 223 -1.53 1.24 -4.10
CA ILE A 223 -0.92 1.79 -2.90
C ILE A 223 -1.07 0.73 -1.82
N ASN A 224 0.06 0.26 -1.31
CA ASN A 224 0.15 -0.65 -0.19
C ASN A 224 0.42 0.16 1.08
N PRO A 225 -0.57 0.33 1.97
CA PRO A 225 -0.39 1.08 3.21
C PRO A 225 0.76 0.59 4.10
N SER A 226 1.16 -0.68 3.98
CA SER A 226 2.29 -1.23 4.73
C SER A 226 3.66 -0.86 4.17
N GLU A 227 3.73 -0.19 3.01
CA GLU A 227 5.00 0.10 2.32
C GLU A 227 5.09 1.54 1.80
N ASP A 228 3.96 2.14 1.41
CA ASP A 228 3.97 3.33 0.55
C ASP A 228 3.83 4.67 1.30
N PHE A 229 3.57 4.67 2.61
CA PHE A 229 3.31 5.91 3.36
C PHE A 229 4.47 6.40 4.23
N ALA A 230 5.55 5.64 4.34
CA ALA A 230 6.76 6.09 5.04
C ALA A 230 7.25 7.42 4.44
N GLU A 231 7.58 8.37 5.30
CA GLU A 231 8.06 9.73 4.97
C GLU A 231 7.06 10.60 4.19
N ALA A 232 5.81 10.14 4.00
CA ALA A 232 4.80 10.89 3.27
C ALA A 232 4.35 12.16 3.99
N ASP A 233 4.08 13.22 3.22
CA ASP A 233 3.36 14.38 3.75
C ASP A 233 1.85 14.21 3.57
N LEU A 234 1.20 13.78 4.64
CA LEU A 234 -0.24 13.54 4.76
C LEU A 234 -0.88 14.56 5.72
N SER A 235 -0.28 15.74 5.87
CA SER A 235 -0.79 16.75 6.79
C SER A 235 -2.16 17.28 6.35
N GLY A 236 -3.06 17.42 7.33
CA GLY A 236 -4.43 17.89 7.14
C GLY A 236 -5.37 16.92 6.42
N VAL A 237 -4.91 15.72 6.08
CA VAL A 237 -5.72 14.78 5.28
C VAL A 237 -6.81 14.12 6.13
N ASN A 238 -7.94 13.79 5.52
CA ASN A 238 -9.05 13.12 6.19
C ASN A 238 -8.93 11.59 6.03
N LEU A 239 -8.55 10.92 7.11
CA LEU A 239 -8.39 9.47 7.25
C LEU A 239 -9.40 8.90 8.26
N ARG A 240 -10.54 9.56 8.44
CA ARG A 240 -11.58 9.08 9.35
C ARG A 240 -11.99 7.66 8.95
N SER A 241 -12.10 6.76 9.93
CA SER A 241 -12.45 5.35 9.72
C SER A 241 -11.48 4.55 8.83
N ALA A 242 -10.33 5.10 8.45
CA ALA A 242 -9.38 4.41 7.57
C ALA A 242 -8.81 3.14 8.23
N ASN A 243 -8.60 2.09 7.43
CA ASN A 243 -7.89 0.88 7.89
C ASN A 243 -6.39 0.98 7.57
N LEU A 244 -5.62 1.39 8.57
CA LEU A 244 -4.17 1.54 8.53
C LEU A 244 -3.48 0.44 9.36
N ARG A 245 -4.11 -0.72 9.48
CA ARG A 245 -3.58 -1.84 10.25
C ARG A 245 -2.27 -2.34 9.64
N ASN A 246 -1.21 -2.43 10.46
CA ASN A 246 0.17 -2.72 10.04
C ASN A 246 0.73 -1.75 8.98
N ALA A 247 0.16 -0.55 8.84
CA ALA A 247 0.69 0.44 7.91
C ALA A 247 2.10 0.88 8.33
N ASP A 248 2.97 1.16 7.36
CA ASP A 248 4.24 1.82 7.62
C ASP A 248 4.08 3.32 7.42
N LEU A 249 4.02 4.03 8.54
CA LEU A 249 3.85 5.47 8.68
C LEU A 249 5.08 6.09 9.36
N ASN A 250 6.25 5.45 9.22
CA ASN A 250 7.50 5.94 9.79
C ASN A 250 7.85 7.30 9.21
N HIS A 251 8.16 8.27 10.08
CA HIS A 251 8.48 9.65 9.72
C HIS A 251 7.42 10.38 8.85
N THR A 252 6.21 9.83 8.74
CA THR A 252 5.11 10.46 8.01
C THR A 252 4.67 11.74 8.72
N ASN A 253 4.43 12.80 7.95
CA ASN A 253 3.79 14.00 8.46
C ASN A 253 2.26 13.84 8.41
N LEU A 254 1.65 13.59 9.56
CA LEU A 254 0.21 13.49 9.79
C LEU A 254 -0.33 14.69 10.60
N SER A 255 0.41 15.80 10.62
CA SER A 255 -0.01 16.97 11.40
C SER A 255 -1.37 17.48 10.92
N ASN A 256 -2.25 17.83 11.87
CA ASN A 256 -3.63 18.26 11.60
C ASN A 256 -4.52 17.23 10.86
N ALA A 257 -4.09 15.97 10.70
CA ALA A 257 -4.90 14.95 10.04
C ALA A 257 -6.10 14.54 10.91
N ASP A 258 -7.24 14.21 10.28
CA ASP A 258 -8.38 13.58 10.95
C ASP A 258 -8.25 12.05 10.84
N LEU A 259 -7.90 11.40 11.93
CA LEU A 259 -7.77 9.95 12.08
C LEU A 259 -8.88 9.38 12.98
N THR A 260 -9.98 10.11 13.16
CA THR A 260 -11.09 9.69 14.03
C THR A 260 -11.60 8.32 13.58
N PHE A 261 -11.77 7.37 14.50
CA PHE A 261 -12.21 5.98 14.21
C PHE A 261 -11.26 5.14 13.33
N ALA A 262 -10.07 5.62 12.96
CA ALA A 262 -9.14 4.85 12.15
C ALA A 262 -8.59 3.63 12.90
N ASP A 263 -8.38 2.51 12.20
CA ASP A 263 -7.66 1.35 12.73
C ASP A 263 -6.16 1.46 12.40
N LEU A 264 -5.36 1.87 13.38
CA LEU A 264 -3.90 1.99 13.32
C LEU A 264 -3.22 0.84 14.08
N SER A 265 -3.93 -0.27 14.32
CA SER A 265 -3.38 -1.34 15.13
C SER A 265 -2.14 -1.95 14.47
N ARG A 266 -1.06 -2.08 15.25
CA ARG A 266 0.28 -2.52 14.80
C ARG A 266 0.93 -1.63 13.73
N ALA A 267 0.41 -0.42 13.48
CA ALA A 267 1.05 0.50 12.56
C ALA A 267 2.40 0.98 13.11
N ASN A 268 3.36 1.19 12.21
CA ASN A 268 4.64 1.80 12.53
C ASN A 268 4.55 3.31 12.33
N LEU A 269 4.41 4.08 13.40
CA LEU A 269 4.38 5.55 13.45
C LEU A 269 5.67 6.11 14.07
N SER A 270 6.75 5.34 14.05
CA SER A 270 8.02 5.77 14.67
C SER A 270 8.49 7.08 14.02
N GLY A 271 8.79 8.10 14.82
CA GLY A 271 9.22 9.42 14.37
C GLY A 271 8.19 10.19 13.53
N ALA A 272 6.94 9.72 13.44
CA ALA A 272 5.88 10.41 12.72
C ALA A 272 5.50 11.73 13.40
N ASN A 273 5.09 12.71 12.60
CA ASN A 273 4.55 13.97 13.10
C ASN A 273 3.03 13.96 13.11
N LEU A 274 2.42 13.73 14.28
CA LEU A 274 0.98 13.77 14.53
C LEU A 274 0.55 15.03 15.30
N SER A 275 1.34 16.11 15.27
CA SER A 275 0.99 17.33 15.99
C SER A 275 -0.38 17.86 15.56
N TYR A 276 -1.24 18.20 16.51
CA TYR A 276 -2.61 18.70 16.27
C TYR A 276 -3.54 17.71 15.51
N ALA A 277 -3.16 16.44 15.35
CA ALA A 277 -4.02 15.44 14.72
C ALA A 277 -5.19 15.05 15.62
N CYS A 278 -6.32 14.66 15.02
CA CYS A 278 -7.49 14.14 15.74
C CYS A 278 -7.54 12.63 15.65
N LEU A 279 -7.23 11.92 16.74
CA LEU A 279 -7.25 10.45 16.82
C LEU A 279 -8.41 9.92 17.68
N CYS A 280 -9.45 10.73 17.87
CA CYS A 280 -10.63 10.37 18.66
C CYS A 280 -11.19 9.00 18.27
N ASN A 281 -11.34 8.10 19.23
CA ASN A 281 -11.86 6.74 19.03
C ASN A 281 -11.11 5.88 18.00
N ALA A 282 -9.90 6.26 17.59
CA ALA A 282 -9.02 5.39 16.81
C ALA A 282 -8.61 4.13 17.60
N ASN A 283 -7.98 3.19 16.90
CA ASN A 283 -7.41 1.98 17.49
C ASN A 283 -5.90 1.93 17.24
N LEU A 284 -5.09 2.25 18.25
CA LEU A 284 -3.63 2.18 18.22
C LEU A 284 -3.09 0.99 19.03
N ARG A 285 -3.88 -0.08 19.16
CA ARG A 285 -3.44 -1.30 19.82
C ARG A 285 -2.14 -1.82 19.21
N ASP A 286 -1.15 -2.09 20.04
CA ASP A 286 0.17 -2.62 19.64
C ASP A 286 0.91 -1.72 18.62
N ALA A 287 0.55 -0.44 18.48
CA ALA A 287 1.20 0.47 17.53
C ALA A 287 2.60 0.93 18.02
N HIS A 288 3.50 1.22 17.08
CA HIS A 288 4.85 1.71 17.38
C HIS A 288 4.91 3.22 17.15
N LEU A 289 5.04 4.01 18.21
CA LEU A 289 5.10 5.48 18.19
C LEU A 289 6.43 6.00 18.80
N LEU A 290 7.52 5.22 18.66
CA LEU A 290 8.84 5.59 19.16
C LEU A 290 9.25 6.96 18.59
N HIS A 291 9.61 7.92 19.44
CA HIS A 291 9.96 9.30 19.03
C HIS A 291 8.88 10.08 18.25
N ALA A 292 7.62 9.62 18.25
CA ALA A 292 6.56 10.32 17.53
C ALA A 292 6.26 11.68 18.18
N ASN A 293 5.97 12.68 17.33
CA ASN A 293 5.50 13.98 17.78
C ASN A 293 3.97 14.00 17.83
N LEU A 294 3.38 14.03 19.03
CA LEU A 294 1.95 14.03 19.31
C LEU A 294 1.52 15.33 20.01
N THR A 295 2.30 16.40 19.91
CA THR A 295 1.99 17.67 20.58
C THR A 295 0.60 18.16 20.21
N GLN A 296 -0.20 18.53 21.20
CA GLN A 296 -1.56 19.06 21.01
C GLN A 296 -2.51 18.11 20.25
N ALA A 297 -2.17 16.82 20.11
CA ALA A 297 -3.04 15.84 19.46
C ALA A 297 -4.24 15.48 20.34
N ASP A 298 -5.38 15.18 19.72
CA ASP A 298 -6.54 14.63 20.42
C ASP A 298 -6.46 13.11 20.45
N LEU A 299 -6.05 12.57 21.60
CA LEU A 299 -5.76 11.16 21.86
C LEU A 299 -6.80 10.52 22.79
N ARG A 300 -8.06 10.96 22.72
CA ARG A 300 -9.20 10.29 23.39
C ARG A 300 -9.51 8.96 22.71
N THR A 301 -8.62 7.99 22.90
CA THR A 301 -8.49 6.83 22.03
C THR A 301 -7.92 5.60 22.75
N LYS A 302 -7.84 4.47 22.05
CA LYS A 302 -7.32 3.19 22.58
C LYS A 302 -5.89 2.96 22.12
N MET A 303 -4.95 2.86 23.07
CA MET A 303 -3.53 2.60 22.85
C MET A 303 -2.98 1.44 23.73
N PRO A 304 -3.70 0.31 23.92
CA PRO A 304 -3.19 -0.76 24.77
C PRO A 304 -1.92 -1.37 24.17
N ARG A 305 -0.88 -1.54 25.00
CA ARG A 305 0.46 -2.01 24.60
C ARG A 305 1.14 -1.20 23.48
N ALA A 306 0.71 0.04 23.24
CA ALA A 306 1.41 0.91 22.31
C ALA A 306 2.81 1.26 22.84
N ASN A 307 3.78 1.38 21.94
CA ASN A 307 5.13 1.82 22.28
C ASN A 307 5.28 3.32 21.99
N LEU A 308 5.20 4.15 23.01
CA LEU A 308 5.34 5.60 23.00
C LEU A 308 6.69 6.05 23.61
N THR A 309 7.70 5.17 23.59
CA THR A 309 9.02 5.50 24.16
C THR A 309 9.55 6.80 23.54
N SER A 310 9.95 7.75 24.38
CA SER A 310 10.46 9.07 23.96
C SER A 310 9.55 9.85 23.02
N ALA A 311 8.24 9.57 23.01
CA ALA A 311 7.27 10.33 22.25
C ALA A 311 7.00 11.69 22.93
N ASN A 312 6.66 12.69 22.13
CA ASN A 312 6.30 14.03 22.63
C ASN A 312 4.79 14.21 22.60
N LEU A 313 4.13 14.07 23.75
CA LEU A 313 2.68 14.26 23.95
C LEU A 313 2.36 15.62 24.61
N SER A 314 3.27 16.60 24.56
CA SER A 314 3.06 17.86 25.28
C SER A 314 1.77 18.57 24.82
N GLY A 315 0.94 18.94 25.79
CA GLY A 315 -0.37 19.56 25.56
C GLY A 315 -1.43 18.65 24.92
N ALA A 316 -1.16 17.35 24.75
CA ALA A 316 -2.12 16.44 24.14
C ALA A 316 -3.35 16.20 25.05
N ASN A 317 -4.50 15.94 24.42
CA ASN A 317 -5.73 15.58 25.13
C ASN A 317 -5.88 14.06 25.18
N LEU A 318 -5.57 13.45 26.32
CA LEU A 318 -5.72 12.02 26.61
C LEU A 318 -6.92 11.75 27.54
N THR A 319 -7.91 12.65 27.60
CA THR A 319 -9.07 12.45 28.49
C THR A 319 -9.76 11.10 28.20
N SER A 320 -9.93 10.26 29.22
CA SER A 320 -10.51 8.91 29.07
C SER A 320 -9.77 7.99 28.08
N ALA A 321 -8.51 8.27 27.77
CA ALA A 321 -7.70 7.41 26.92
C ALA A 321 -7.41 6.07 27.60
N TYR A 322 -7.34 5.00 26.81
CA TYR A 322 -7.14 3.63 27.30
C TYR A 322 -5.75 3.12 26.91
N LEU A 323 -4.79 3.18 27.83
CA LEU A 323 -3.38 2.86 27.62
C LEU A 323 -2.83 1.72 28.50
N PRO A 324 -3.58 0.64 28.80
CA PRO A 324 -3.05 -0.36 29.70
C PRO A 324 -1.85 -1.07 29.06
N ASN A 325 -0.81 -1.26 29.87
CA ASN A 325 0.46 -1.87 29.48
C ASN A 325 1.18 -1.12 28.33
N ALA A 326 0.84 0.14 28.06
CA ALA A 326 1.58 0.95 27.11
C ALA A 326 2.98 1.27 27.65
N ASN A 327 3.96 1.44 26.75
CA ASN A 327 5.30 1.85 27.12
C ASN A 327 5.49 3.33 26.81
N LEU A 328 5.55 4.19 27.83
CA LEU A 328 5.79 5.62 27.75
C LEU A 328 7.16 6.00 28.36
N THR A 329 8.14 5.09 28.34
CA THR A 329 9.49 5.37 28.87
C THR A 329 10.05 6.66 28.26
N ASN A 330 10.48 7.60 29.10
CA ASN A 330 11.01 8.91 28.70
C ASN A 330 10.06 9.76 27.82
N ALA A 331 8.75 9.48 27.80
CA ALA A 331 7.80 10.29 27.05
C ALA A 331 7.58 11.65 27.73
N SER A 332 7.39 12.70 26.92
CA SER A 332 7.01 14.02 27.42
C SER A 332 5.49 14.14 27.43
N LEU A 333 4.88 14.31 28.60
CA LEU A 333 3.45 14.59 28.80
C LEU A 333 3.24 15.98 29.40
N THR A 334 4.18 16.91 29.19
CA THR A 334 4.10 18.26 29.76
C THR A 334 2.79 18.95 29.35
N ALA A 335 2.04 19.48 30.31
CA ALA A 335 0.74 20.12 30.12
C ALA A 335 -0.32 19.26 29.42
N ALA A 336 -0.15 17.93 29.35
CA ALA A 336 -1.14 17.03 28.79
C ALA A 336 -2.33 16.85 29.75
N ASN A 337 -3.52 16.62 29.20
CA ASN A 337 -4.70 16.30 30.00
C ASN A 337 -4.98 14.79 29.96
N LEU A 338 -4.77 14.10 31.07
CA LEU A 338 -5.01 12.67 31.25
C LEU A 338 -6.17 12.39 32.21
N SER A 339 -7.11 13.32 32.35
CA SER A 339 -8.30 13.10 33.18
C SER A 339 -9.02 11.81 32.78
N ASP A 340 -9.32 10.95 33.75
CA ASP A 340 -9.97 9.64 33.53
C ASP A 340 -9.18 8.64 32.66
N ALA A 341 -7.91 8.87 32.36
CA ALA A 341 -7.12 7.94 31.56
C ALA A 341 -6.78 6.66 32.34
N ASP A 342 -6.79 5.52 31.65
CA ASP A 342 -6.35 4.22 32.18
C ASP A 342 -4.89 3.98 31.77
N LEU A 343 -3.97 4.11 32.74
CA LEU A 343 -2.54 3.83 32.60
C LEU A 343 -2.15 2.53 33.32
N SER A 344 -3.11 1.63 33.58
CA SER A 344 -2.85 0.43 34.36
C SER A 344 -1.78 -0.47 33.72
N GLY A 345 -0.77 -0.86 34.49
CA GLY A 345 0.37 -1.63 34.02
C GLY A 345 1.29 -0.91 33.02
N ALA A 346 1.07 0.39 32.75
CA ALA A 346 1.92 1.14 31.83
C ALA A 346 3.34 1.29 32.38
N ASN A 347 4.34 1.30 31.49
CA ASN A 347 5.71 1.68 31.86
C ASN A 347 5.88 3.18 31.63
N LEU A 348 5.95 3.95 32.71
CA LEU A 348 6.08 5.40 32.73
C LEU A 348 7.48 5.84 33.18
N SER A 349 8.46 4.94 33.21
CA SER A 349 9.79 5.26 33.72
C SER A 349 10.43 6.46 33.01
N GLY A 350 10.92 7.43 33.78
CA GLY A 350 11.48 8.68 33.24
C GLY A 350 10.50 9.58 32.48
N ALA A 351 9.20 9.28 32.48
CA ALA A 351 8.20 10.11 31.80
C ALA A 351 8.03 11.47 32.52
N ASN A 352 7.82 12.53 31.74
CA ASN A 352 7.68 13.89 32.26
C ASN A 352 6.21 14.32 32.26
N PHE A 353 5.59 14.43 33.44
CA PHE A 353 4.22 14.88 33.64
C PHE A 353 4.12 16.36 34.08
N LYS A 354 5.16 17.17 33.88
CA LYS A 354 5.15 18.59 34.29
C LYS A 354 3.85 19.30 33.86
N ASP A 355 3.15 19.94 34.79
CA ASP A 355 1.89 20.68 34.57
C ASP A 355 0.73 19.83 34.00
N ALA A 356 0.79 18.50 34.07
CA ALA A 356 -0.27 17.63 33.56
C ALA A 356 -1.51 17.59 34.46
N GLU A 357 -2.69 17.43 33.85
CA GLU A 357 -3.96 17.21 34.56
C GLU A 357 -4.24 15.70 34.69
N LEU A 358 -4.31 15.19 35.92
CA LEU A 358 -4.35 13.75 36.22
C LEU A 358 -5.61 13.33 37.00
N LYS A 359 -6.67 14.15 36.96
CA LYS A 359 -7.91 13.88 37.70
C LYS A 359 -8.48 12.50 37.38
N ARG A 360 -8.55 11.62 38.38
CA ARG A 360 -9.06 10.23 38.26
C ARG A 360 -8.31 9.36 37.26
N ALA A 361 -7.06 9.68 36.92
CA ALA A 361 -6.21 8.77 36.15
C ALA A 361 -5.88 7.51 36.97
N ASP A 362 -5.92 6.33 36.33
CA ASP A 362 -5.62 5.04 36.96
C ASP A 362 -4.16 4.63 36.71
N PHE A 363 -3.38 4.57 37.79
CA PHE A 363 -1.96 4.16 37.77
C PHE A 363 -1.72 2.76 38.33
N LYS A 364 -2.76 1.92 38.45
CA LYS A 364 -2.66 0.59 39.06
C LYS A 364 -1.62 -0.27 38.35
N GLY A 365 -0.57 -0.67 39.09
CA GLY A 365 0.50 -1.52 38.56
C GLY A 365 1.41 -0.83 37.53
N ALA A 366 1.26 0.48 37.31
CA ALA A 366 2.17 1.24 36.46
C ALA A 366 3.56 1.33 37.10
N ASN A 367 4.60 1.21 36.28
CA ASN A 367 5.98 1.54 36.67
C ASN A 367 6.18 3.04 36.55
N VAL A 368 6.53 3.73 37.63
CA VAL A 368 6.69 5.19 37.69
C VAL A 368 8.09 5.61 38.17
N GLU A 369 9.04 4.69 38.11
CA GLU A 369 10.45 4.96 38.48
C GLU A 369 11.01 6.15 37.70
N ASP A 370 11.54 7.15 38.40
CA ASP A 370 12.09 8.39 37.84
C ASP A 370 11.08 9.24 37.02
N ALA A 371 9.78 8.93 37.08
CA ALA A 371 8.75 9.75 36.44
C ALA A 371 8.60 11.08 37.17
N LEU A 372 8.63 12.21 36.45
CA LEU A 372 8.57 13.56 37.00
C LEU A 372 7.14 14.07 37.07
N PHE A 373 6.66 14.44 38.26
CA PHE A 373 5.34 15.01 38.56
C PHE A 373 5.49 16.41 39.17
N GLU A 374 6.00 17.36 38.38
CA GLU A 374 6.10 18.78 38.75
C GLU A 374 4.80 19.52 38.38
N GLY A 375 4.24 20.36 39.26
CA GLY A 375 3.08 21.20 38.91
C GLY A 375 1.78 20.45 38.53
N VAL A 376 1.69 19.16 38.82
CA VAL A 376 0.55 18.32 38.40
C VAL A 376 -0.74 18.66 39.14
N LEU A 377 -1.87 18.55 38.44
CA LEU A 377 -3.21 18.79 38.97
C LEU A 377 -4.01 17.49 39.07
N GLY A 378 -5.00 17.45 39.97
CA GLY A 378 -6.00 16.38 40.02
C GLY A 378 -5.60 15.09 40.76
N LEU A 379 -4.37 14.98 41.26
CA LEU A 379 -3.95 13.87 42.14
C LEU A 379 -4.38 14.12 43.59
N SER A 380 -4.85 13.07 44.27
CA SER A 380 -5.05 13.09 45.72
C SER A 380 -3.73 12.90 46.46
N GLU A 381 -3.64 13.38 47.71
CA GLU A 381 -2.45 13.19 48.56
C GLU A 381 -2.08 11.72 48.76
N ALA A 382 -3.09 10.84 48.89
CA ALA A 382 -2.86 9.40 48.97
C ALA A 382 -2.19 8.84 47.70
N MET A 383 -2.60 9.32 46.53
CA MET A 383 -2.00 8.90 45.26
C MET A 383 -0.58 9.44 45.10
N LYS A 384 -0.33 10.71 45.48
CA LYS A 384 1.03 11.29 45.45
C LYS A 384 1.99 10.47 46.32
N LEU A 385 1.59 10.11 47.53
CA LEU A 385 2.41 9.29 48.45
C LEU A 385 2.71 7.91 47.87
N ASP A 386 1.70 7.23 47.31
CA ASP A 386 1.85 5.92 46.67
C ASP A 386 2.79 5.99 45.45
N LEU A 387 2.64 7.00 44.58
CA LEU A 387 3.53 7.22 43.43
C LEU A 387 4.98 7.49 43.88
N LYS A 388 5.17 8.32 44.91
CA LYS A 388 6.50 8.62 45.46
C LYS A 388 7.18 7.38 46.05
N GLN A 389 6.44 6.50 46.72
CA GLN A 389 6.95 5.20 47.20
C GLN A 389 7.36 4.26 46.07
N ARG A 390 6.74 4.41 44.88
CA ARG A 390 7.06 3.65 43.66
C ARG A 390 8.17 4.28 42.81
N GLY A 391 8.85 5.32 43.31
CA GLY A 391 10.00 5.94 42.65
C GLY A 391 9.68 7.19 41.81
N ALA A 392 8.45 7.71 41.86
CA ALA A 392 8.13 8.96 41.19
C ALA A 392 8.78 10.17 41.89
N ILE A 393 9.18 11.15 41.09
CA ILE A 393 9.80 12.41 41.53
C ILE A 393 8.72 13.49 41.55
N PHE A 394 8.54 14.13 42.70
CA PHE A 394 7.73 15.35 42.84
C PHE A 394 8.69 16.48 43.25
N GLU A 395 8.49 17.70 42.76
CA GLU A 395 9.17 18.85 43.38
C GLU A 395 8.72 19.01 44.84
N GLU A 396 9.63 19.42 45.71
CA GLU A 396 9.30 19.79 47.08
C GLU A 396 8.58 21.15 47.03
N ASP A 397 7.34 21.21 47.56
CA ASP A 397 6.55 22.44 47.73
C ASP A 397 7.30 23.54 48.51
#